data_AF-A0A496VYB0-F1
#
_entry.id   AF-A0A496VYB0-F1
#
_cell.length_a   1.000
_cell.length_b   1.000
_cell.length_c   1.000
_cell.angle_alpha   90.00
_cell.angle_beta   90.00
_cell.angle_gamma   90.00
#
_symmetry.space_group_name_H-M   'P 1'
#
loop_
_entity.id
_entity.type
_entity.pdbx_description
1 polymer ?
#
loop_
_entity_poly.entity_id
_entity_poly.type
_entity_poly.pdbx_seq_one_letter_code
_entity_poly.pdbx_strand_id
1 'polypeptide(L)'
;AYLVLLYDTLKHPLLCLEEPENQLYPKLLWELAEEFRLYANRGGQVFISTHSPDFINALELDEVIWLIKNEGYTTIKRARDDKQVAAFMAEGDQMGYLWKQGFFNGVDPQ
;
A
#
# COMPACT_ATOMS: atom_id res chain seq x y z
N ALA A 1 5.93 -15.80 8.76
CA ALA A 1 5.61 -15.28 10.10
C ALA A 1 4.27 -14.54 10.13
N TYR A 2 4.01 -13.61 9.20
CA TYR A 2 2.79 -12.77 9.21
C TYR A 2 1.45 -13.52 9.17
N LEU A 3 1.36 -14.63 8.43
CA LEU A 3 0.14 -15.45 8.41
C LEU A 3 -0.29 -15.89 9.82
N VAL A 4 0.64 -16.20 10.73
CA VAL A 4 0.27 -16.58 12.10
C VAL A 4 -0.42 -15.44 12.85
N LEU A 5 -0.01 -14.19 12.62
CA LEU A 5 -0.63 -13.01 13.23
C LEU A 5 -2.00 -12.68 12.62
N LEU A 6 -2.19 -12.94 11.32
CA LEU A 6 -3.46 -12.70 10.63
C LEU A 6 -4.56 -13.69 11.05
N TYR A 7 -4.15 -14.88 11.48
CA TYR A 7 -5.03 -15.95 11.93
C TYR A 7 -5.08 -16.11 13.46
N ASP A 8 -4.49 -15.18 14.22
CA ASP A 8 -4.60 -15.18 15.68
C ASP A 8 -6.05 -14.89 16.11
N THR A 9 -6.54 -15.68 17.06
CA THR A 9 -7.86 -15.52 17.69
C THR A 9 -8.00 -14.21 18.47
N LEU A 10 -6.89 -13.62 18.92
CA LEU A 10 -6.85 -12.31 19.56
C LEU A 10 -6.67 -11.22 18.49
N LYS A 11 -7.77 -10.55 18.14
CA LYS A 11 -7.71 -9.41 17.21
C LYS A 11 -6.85 -8.30 17.80
N HIS A 12 -5.74 -7.96 17.13
CA HIS A 12 -5.00 -6.75 17.45
C HIS A 12 -5.79 -5.54 16.91
N PRO A 13 -6.01 -4.49 17.72
CA PRO A 13 -6.70 -3.29 17.25
C PRO A 13 -5.99 -2.61 16.08
N LEU A 14 -4.65 -2.69 16.05
CA LEU A 14 -3.78 -2.13 15.03
C LEU A 14 -2.62 -3.09 14.76
N LEU A 15 -2.38 -3.42 13.49
CA LEU A 15 -1.29 -4.22 12.99
C LEU A 15 -0.38 -3.35 12.12
N CYS A 16 0.85 -3.11 12.55
CA CYS A 16 1.84 -2.35 11.78
C CYS A 16 2.89 -3.31 11.21
N LEU A 17 3.12 -3.23 9.89
CA LEU A 17 4.00 -4.12 9.15
C LEU A 17 4.96 -3.31 8.30
N GLU A 18 6.23 -3.65 8.37
CA GLU A 18 7.27 -3.04 7.55
C GLU A 18 7.68 -4.01 6.45
N GLU A 19 7.53 -3.56 5.20
CA GLU A 19 7.90 -4.26 3.96
C GLU A 19 7.54 -5.76 3.96
N PRO A 20 6.25 -6.12 4.17
CA PRO A 20 5.82 -7.51 4.27
C PRO A 20 6.04 -8.32 2.98
N GLU A 21 6.23 -7.64 1.85
CA GLU A 21 6.57 -8.22 0.55
C GLU A 21 8.00 -8.77 0.48
N ASN A 22 8.89 -8.37 1.39
CA ASN A 22 10.29 -8.78 1.34
C ASN A 22 10.41 -10.31 1.38
N GLN A 23 11.24 -10.85 0.48
CA GLN A 23 11.50 -12.29 0.33
C GLN A 23 10.27 -13.13 -0.09
N LEU A 24 9.19 -12.48 -0.54
CA LEU A 24 8.06 -13.16 -1.17
C LEU A 24 8.19 -13.20 -2.69
N TYR A 25 7.61 -14.24 -3.29
CA TYR A 25 7.49 -14.31 -4.74
C TYR A 25 6.43 -13.31 -5.23
N PRO A 26 6.66 -12.59 -6.34
CA PRO A 26 5.73 -11.58 -6.85
C PRO A 26 4.28 -12.07 -7.04
N LYS A 27 4.10 -13.35 -7.37
CA LYS A 27 2.78 -13.98 -7.53
C LYS A 27 1.93 -13.99 -6.25
N LEU A 28 2.56 -13.86 -5.07
CA LEU A 28 1.90 -13.91 -3.77
C LEU A 28 1.47 -12.53 -3.26
N LEU A 29 1.87 -11.44 -3.92
CA LEU A 29 1.63 -10.08 -3.45
C LEU A 29 0.15 -9.72 -3.44
N TRP A 30 -0.61 -10.21 -4.43
CA TRP A 30 -2.06 -10.01 -4.53
C TRP A 30 -2.81 -10.71 -3.41
N GLU A 31 -2.51 -12.00 -3.19
CA GLU A 31 -3.07 -12.78 -2.08
C GLU A 31 -2.71 -12.14 -0.73
N LEU A 32 -1.48 -11.68 -0.57
CA LEU A 32 -1.04 -11.00 0.65
C LEU A 32 -1.85 -9.71 0.93
N ALA A 33 -2.06 -8.88 -0.09
CA ALA A 33 -2.85 -7.67 0.04
C ALA A 33 -4.32 -7.99 0.41
N GLU A 34 -4.90 -9.01 -0.20
CA GLU A 34 -6.25 -9.48 0.13
C GLU A 34 -6.35 -9.95 1.59
N GLU A 35 -5.38 -10.70 2.09
CA GLU A 35 -5.36 -11.16 3.49
C GLU A 35 -5.31 -9.98 4.48
N PHE A 36 -4.55 -8.92 4.18
CA PHE A 36 -4.53 -7.70 4.99
C PHE A 36 -5.86 -6.95 4.95
N ARG A 37 -6.47 -6.84 3.77
CA ARG A 37 -7.81 -6.24 3.61
C ARG A 37 -8.87 -7.02 4.38
N LEU A 38 -8.84 -8.34 4.31
CA LEU A 38 -9.73 -9.22 5.07
C LEU A 38 -9.52 -9.07 6.58
N TYR A 39 -8.28 -8.94 7.03
CA TYR A 39 -7.99 -8.66 8.44
C TYR A 39 -8.59 -7.32 8.90
N ALA A 40 -8.39 -6.25 8.12
CA ALA A 40 -8.95 -4.93 8.40
C ALA A 40 -10.49 -4.96 8.45
N ASN A 41 -11.13 -5.63 7.48
CA ASN A 41 -12.58 -5.78 7.40
C ASN A 41 -13.19 -6.57 8.58
N ARG A 42 -12.40 -7.39 9.28
CA ARG A 42 -12.83 -8.07 10.52
C ARG A 42 -12.83 -7.15 11.74
N GLY A 43 -12.51 -5.86 11.59
CA GLY A 43 -12.57 -4.83 12.63
C GLY A 43 -11.22 -4.44 13.24
N GLY A 44 -10.10 -4.87 12.65
CA GLY A 44 -8.77 -4.36 12.98
C GLY A 44 -8.34 -3.24 12.03
N GLN A 45 -7.22 -2.58 12.32
CA GLN A 45 -6.57 -1.65 11.39
C GLN A 45 -5.22 -2.23 10.96
N VAL A 46 -4.85 -2.12 9.68
CA VAL A 46 -3.55 -2.56 9.17
C VAL A 46 -2.81 -1.35 8.59
N PHE A 47 -1.57 -1.15 9.02
CA PHE A 47 -0.65 -0.13 8.52
C PHE A 47 0.56 -0.83 7.92
N ILE A 48 0.84 -0.55 6.66
CA ILE A 48 1.93 -1.16 5.92
C ILE A 48 2.82 -0.07 5.38
N SER A 49 4.12 -0.15 5.63
CA SER A 49 5.12 0.57 4.85
C SER A 49 5.66 -0.35 3.76
N THR A 50 5.77 0.16 2.55
CA THR A 50 6.29 -0.57 1.38
C THR A 50 7.03 0.40 0.47
N HIS A 51 8.10 -0.09 -0.14
CA HIS A 51 8.77 0.56 -1.26
C HIS A 51 8.59 -0.21 -2.57
N SER A 52 7.68 -1.19 -2.61
CA SER A 52 7.45 -2.08 -3.75
C SER A 52 6.29 -1.60 -4.61
N PRO A 53 6.55 -1.13 -5.84
CA PRO A 53 5.48 -0.81 -6.77
C PRO A 53 4.64 -2.05 -7.11
N ASP A 54 5.27 -3.23 -7.12
CA ASP A 54 4.56 -4.47 -7.45
C ASP A 54 3.56 -4.87 -6.36
N PHE A 55 3.82 -4.53 -5.09
CA PHE A 55 2.85 -4.71 -4.00
C PHE A 55 1.75 -3.65 -4.06
N ILE A 56 2.09 -2.40 -4.37
CA ILE A 56 1.11 -1.31 -4.55
C ILE A 56 0.12 -1.60 -5.69
N ASN A 57 0.52 -2.34 -6.72
CA ASN A 57 -0.40 -2.80 -7.78
C ASN A 57 -1.57 -3.64 -7.25
N ALA A 58 -1.41 -4.32 -6.11
CA ALA A 58 -2.43 -5.15 -5.49
C ALA A 58 -3.40 -4.38 -4.56
N LEU A 59 -3.16 -3.07 -4.38
CA LEU A 59 -3.94 -2.21 -3.49
C LEU A 59 -4.98 -1.39 -4.26
N GLU A 60 -6.05 -1.03 -3.58
CA GLU A 60 -7.09 -0.16 -4.09
C GLU A 60 -6.76 1.31 -3.85
N LEU A 61 -7.37 2.20 -4.64
CA LEU A 61 -7.09 3.64 -4.63
C LEU A 61 -7.25 4.30 -3.24
N ASP A 62 -8.20 3.81 -2.43
CA ASP A 62 -8.45 4.29 -1.08
C ASP A 62 -7.45 3.77 -0.03
N GLU A 63 -6.65 2.76 -0.38
CA GLU A 63 -5.74 2.05 0.53
C GLU A 63 -4.31 2.64 0.52
N VAL A 64 -4.00 3.51 -0.44
CA VAL A 64 -2.65 4.03 -0.65
C VAL A 64 -2.54 5.49 -0.22
N ILE A 65 -1.55 5.73 0.63
CA ILE A 65 -1.03 7.07 0.95
C ILE A 65 0.45 7.10 0.61
N TRP A 66 0.95 8.23 0.10
CA TRP A 66 2.37 8.43 -0.12
C TRP A 66 2.88 9.65 0.64
N LEU A 67 4.16 9.57 1.00
CA LEU A 67 4.85 10.55 1.83
C LEU A 67 5.82 11.35 0.96
N ILE A 68 5.67 12.67 0.98
CA ILE A 68 6.58 13.60 0.28
C ILE A 68 7.44 14.27 1.34
N LYS A 69 8.76 14.12 1.22
CA LYS A 69 9.72 14.80 2.10
C LYS A 69 10.23 16.06 1.41
N ASN A 70 10.05 17.21 2.04
CA ASN A 70 10.58 18.49 1.55
C ASN A 70 11.09 19.33 2.72
N GLU A 71 12.32 19.82 2.65
CA GLU A 71 12.92 20.74 3.63
C GLU A 71 12.77 20.29 5.11
N GLY A 72 12.88 18.98 5.37
CA GLY A 72 12.76 18.42 6.72
C GLY A 72 11.32 18.19 7.21
N TYR A 73 10.31 18.51 6.40
CA TYR A 73 8.91 18.24 6.66
C TYR A 73 8.36 17.11 5.80
N THR A 74 7.35 16.41 6.31
CA THR A 74 6.63 15.36 5.58
C THR A 74 5.21 15.82 5.28
N THR A 75 4.84 15.78 4.00
CA THR A 75 3.45 15.95 3.55
C THR A 75 2.88 14.59 3.18
N ILE A 76 1.68 14.30 3.66
CA ILE A 76 0.95 13.05 3.34
C ILE A 76 -0.05 13.35 2.24
N LYS A 77 -0.07 12.55 1.19
CA LYS A 77 -1.11 12.57 0.15
C LYS A 77 -1.81 11.22 0.08
N ARG A 78 -3.12 11.27 -0.14
CA ARG A 78 -3.92 10.07 -0.44
C ARG A 78 -4.01 9.89 -1.94
N ALA A 79 -3.87 8.67 -2.43
CA ALA A 79 -3.91 8.41 -3.87
C ALA A 79 -5.25 8.81 -4.50
N ARG A 80 -6.35 8.54 -3.81
CA ARG A 80 -7.70 8.96 -4.24
C ARG A 80 -7.89 10.47 -4.44
N ASP A 81 -7.11 11.30 -3.76
CA ASP A 81 -7.25 12.76 -3.82
C ASP A 81 -6.50 13.34 -5.04
N ASP A 82 -5.65 12.55 -5.70
CA ASP A 82 -4.98 12.92 -6.94
C ASP A 82 -5.85 12.57 -8.15
N LYS A 83 -6.34 13.62 -8.84
CA LYS A 83 -7.29 13.47 -9.95
C LYS A 83 -6.73 12.65 -11.11
N GLN A 84 -5.42 12.72 -11.36
CA GLN A 84 -4.80 12.02 -12.49
C GLN A 84 -4.62 10.54 -12.17
N VAL A 85 -4.10 10.23 -10.97
CA VAL A 85 -3.98 8.84 -10.50
C VAL A 85 -5.36 8.17 -10.43
N ALA A 86 -6.36 8.86 -9.87
CA ALA A 86 -7.72 8.35 -9.79
C ALA A 86 -8.34 8.07 -11.18
N ALA A 87 -8.09 8.93 -12.17
CA ALA A 87 -8.59 8.75 -13.54
C ALA A 87 -7.95 7.52 -14.20
N PHE A 88 -6.63 7.35 -14.11
CA PHE A 88 -5.96 6.19 -14.71
C PHE A 88 -6.33 4.87 -14.04
N MET A 89 -6.49 4.88 -12.70
CA MET A 89 -7.02 3.72 -11.99
C MET A 89 -8.44 3.35 -12.43
N ALA A 90 -9.29 4.33 -12.73
CA ALA A 90 -10.63 4.09 -13.27
C ALA A 90 -10.61 3.53 -14.70
N GLU A 91 -9.55 3.79 -15.47
CA GLU A 91 -9.34 3.24 -16.81
C GLU A 91 -8.66 1.85 -16.80
N GLY A 92 -8.32 1.33 -15.61
CA GLY A 92 -7.77 -0.01 -15.42
C GLY A 92 -6.25 -0.09 -15.31
N ASP A 93 -5.57 1.04 -15.13
CA ASP A 93 -4.14 1.05 -14.80
C ASP A 93 -3.88 0.55 -13.36
N GLN A 94 -2.62 0.35 -13.00
CA GLN A 94 -2.20 -0.09 -11.67
C GLN A 94 -1.26 0.95 -11.04
N MET A 95 -1.50 1.28 -9.76
CA MET A 95 -0.80 2.35 -9.06
C MET A 95 0.73 2.21 -9.03
N GLY A 96 1.26 0.99 -8.95
CA GLY A 96 2.70 0.76 -9.00
C GLY A 96 3.32 1.06 -10.37
N TYR A 97 2.60 0.85 -11.46
CA TYR A 97 3.03 1.30 -12.78
C TYR A 97 3.01 2.82 -12.89
N LEU A 98 1.94 3.44 -12.39
CA LEU A 98 1.84 4.90 -12.34
C LEU A 98 2.97 5.53 -11.51
N TRP A 99 3.36 4.91 -10.39
CA TRP A 99 4.53 5.32 -9.63
C TRP A 99 5.81 5.20 -10.46
N LYS A 100 6.08 4.03 -11.07
CA LYS A 100 7.26 3.83 -11.94
C LYS A 100 7.32 4.83 -13.13
N GLN A 101 6.19 5.36 -13.56
CA GLN A 101 6.07 6.37 -14.62
C GLN A 101 6.22 7.82 -14.11
N GLY A 102 6.36 8.03 -12.81
CA GLY A 102 6.57 9.34 -12.20
C GLY A 102 5.29 10.11 -11.86
N PHE A 103 4.11 9.47 -11.87
CA PHE A 103 2.86 10.15 -11.48
C PHE A 103 2.79 10.44 -9.96
N PHE A 104 3.60 9.75 -9.17
CA PHE A 104 3.71 9.95 -7.72
C PHE A 104 4.74 11.05 -7.43
N ASN A 105 4.36 12.30 -7.67
CA ASN A 105 5.27 13.43 -7.55
C ASN A 105 5.88 13.56 -6.13
N GLY A 106 7.22 13.62 -6.05
CA GLY A 106 7.97 13.90 -4.83
C GLY A 106 8.18 12.69 -3.89
N VAL A 107 7.95 11.47 -4.37
CA VAL A 107 8.20 10.24 -3.58
C VAL A 107 9.60 9.67 -3.80
N ASP A 108 10.21 9.92 -4.96
CA ASP A 108 11.53 9.39 -5.29
C ASP A 108 12.63 10.22 -4.60
N PRO A 109 13.67 9.56 -4.05
CA PRO A 109 14.80 10.26 -3.45
C PRO A 109 15.56 11.07 -4.52
N GLN A 110 15.88 12.32 -4.17
CA GLN A 110 16.76 13.20 -4.96
C GLN A 110 18.21 13.08 -4.51
#